data_AF-A0A7C7NE23-F1
#
_entry.id   AF-A0A7C7NE23-F1
#
_cell.length_a   1.000
_cell.length_b   1.000
_cell.length_c   1.000
_cell.angle_alpha   90.00
_cell.angle_beta   90.00
_cell.angle_gamma   90.00
#
_symmetry.space_group_name_H-M   'P 1'
#
loop_
_entity.id
_entity.type
_entity.pdbx_description
1 polymer ?
#
loop_
_entity_poly.entity_id
_entity_poly.type
_entity_poly.pdbx_seq_one_letter_code
_entity_poly.pdbx_strand_id
1 'polypeptide(L)'
;MIDLKNKTALEFYFADHFDTVLFPVLADIYLKENDIIRAKKVCEIGLGYNPNHAEGLYTFAKVHLVEGDLRRAEKVLITLLNTESIHLQGYIMLAGIQKKLKRGVNTIKSSWKEVLKIDPHHSEGLEYLQKLKKKSKSENKTKKKNIRKKSLGTPRPMKAEDLESLSISPKLATFTLVKVLEDQGLFYQALEVLDILEKKGKNTKRITLEKIRIQKRLPHHKD
;
A
#
# COMPACT_ATOMS: atom_id res chain seq x y z
N MET A 1 -31.16 35.78 2.59
CA MET A 1 -30.52 34.57 3.13
C MET A 1 -31.13 33.38 2.40
N ILE A 2 -30.34 32.49 1.82
CA ILE A 2 -30.84 31.33 1.06
C ILE A 2 -31.32 30.28 2.06
N ASP A 3 -32.50 29.71 1.82
CA ASP A 3 -32.99 28.58 2.62
C ASP A 3 -32.30 27.29 2.16
N LEU A 4 -31.35 26.82 2.98
CA LEU A 4 -30.57 25.61 2.72
C LEU A 4 -31.39 24.32 2.79
N LYS A 5 -32.66 24.37 3.24
CA LYS A 5 -33.57 23.22 3.22
C LYS A 5 -34.41 23.16 1.94
N ASN A 6 -34.47 24.26 1.19
CA ASN A 6 -35.25 24.33 -0.04
C ASN A 6 -34.37 23.95 -1.24
N LYS A 7 -34.55 22.72 -1.73
CA LYS A 7 -33.80 22.20 -2.89
C LYS A 7 -33.94 23.10 -4.12
N THR A 8 -35.14 23.55 -4.45
CA THR A 8 -35.40 24.39 -5.61
C THR A 8 -34.69 25.74 -5.51
N ALA A 9 -34.68 26.37 -4.33
CA ALA A 9 -33.92 27.60 -4.11
C ALA A 9 -32.41 27.38 -4.28
N LEU A 10 -31.89 26.24 -3.80
CA LEU A 10 -30.49 25.86 -3.99
C LEU A 10 -30.16 25.55 -5.46
N GLU A 11 -31.06 24.92 -6.21
CA GLU A 11 -30.91 24.65 -7.64
C GLU A 11 -30.81 25.95 -8.43
N PHE A 12 -31.74 26.89 -8.22
CA PHE A 12 -31.69 28.21 -8.87
C PHE A 12 -30.42 28.95 -8.52
N TYR A 13 -30.07 29.00 -7.25
CA TYR A 13 -28.85 29.68 -6.83
C TYR A 13 -27.59 29.05 -7.42
N PHE A 14 -27.50 27.72 -7.44
CA PHE A 14 -26.36 27.00 -8.01
C PHE A 14 -26.26 27.20 -9.53
N ALA A 15 -27.39 27.25 -10.24
CA ALA A 15 -27.42 27.50 -11.68
C ALA A 15 -26.82 28.87 -12.06
N ASP A 16 -26.99 29.87 -11.20
CA ASP A 16 -26.44 31.22 -11.39
C ASP A 16 -25.02 31.39 -10.79
N HIS A 17 -24.60 30.49 -9.89
CA HIS A 17 -23.35 30.61 -9.11
C HIS A 17 -22.63 29.25 -8.98
N PHE A 18 -22.05 28.76 -10.07
CA PHE A 18 -21.34 27.47 -10.05
C PHE A 18 -20.09 27.44 -9.15
N ASP A 19 -19.53 28.60 -8.82
CA ASP A 19 -18.40 28.80 -7.92
C ASP A 19 -18.80 28.81 -6.43
N THR A 20 -20.09 28.69 -6.10
CA THR A 20 -20.55 28.68 -4.72
C THR A 20 -19.96 27.52 -3.92
N VAL A 21 -19.59 27.78 -2.67
CA VAL A 21 -19.18 26.74 -1.71
C VAL A 21 -20.36 25.91 -1.16
N LEU A 22 -21.60 26.26 -1.51
CA LEU A 22 -22.81 25.57 -1.03
C LEU A 22 -23.18 24.33 -1.86
N PHE A 23 -22.51 24.08 -2.99
CA PHE A 23 -22.79 22.93 -3.85
C PHE A 23 -22.85 21.56 -3.13
N PRO A 24 -22.08 21.28 -2.04
CA PRO A 24 -22.16 19.98 -1.38
C PRO A 24 -23.50 19.78 -0.68
N VAL A 25 -24.18 20.84 -0.25
CA VAL A 25 -25.52 20.77 0.35
C VAL A 25 -26.53 20.27 -0.68
N LEU A 26 -26.50 20.85 -1.88
CA LEU A 26 -27.38 20.43 -2.98
C LEU A 26 -27.08 18.99 -3.42
N ALA A 27 -25.80 18.63 -3.54
CA ALA A 27 -25.39 17.27 -3.87
C ALA A 27 -25.83 16.24 -2.82
N ASP A 28 -25.76 16.59 -1.52
CA ASP A 28 -26.21 15.73 -0.42
C ASP A 28 -27.74 15.54 -0.41
N ILE A 29 -28.50 16.58 -0.78
CA ILE A 29 -29.95 16.45 -0.99
C ILE A 29 -30.24 15.45 -2.11
N TYR A 30 -29.58 15.58 -3.27
CA TYR A 30 -29.76 14.63 -4.37
C TYR A 30 -29.36 13.20 -3.97
N LEU A 31 -28.30 13.02 -3.17
CA LEU A 31 -27.93 11.70 -2.64
C LEU A 31 -29.03 11.10 -1.75
N LYS A 32 -29.64 11.90 -0.88
CA LYS A 32 -30.76 11.46 -0.01
C LYS A 32 -32.00 11.07 -0.82
N GLU A 33 -32.21 11.71 -1.96
CA GLU A 33 -33.27 11.37 -2.92
C GLU A 33 -32.90 10.21 -3.86
N ASN A 34 -31.70 9.61 -3.70
CA ASN A 34 -31.15 8.58 -4.57
C ASN A 34 -30.96 9.04 -6.04
N ASP A 35 -30.93 10.35 -6.30
CA ASP A 35 -30.59 10.93 -7.60
C ASP A 35 -29.08 11.08 -7.73
N ILE A 36 -28.42 9.93 -7.94
CA ILE A 36 -26.96 9.84 -7.97
C ILE A 36 -26.38 10.62 -9.16
N ILE A 37 -27.11 10.68 -10.28
CA ILE A 37 -26.69 11.36 -11.50
C ILE A 37 -26.57 12.87 -11.24
N ARG A 38 -27.60 13.50 -10.67
CA ARG A 38 -27.54 14.93 -10.36
C ARG A 38 -26.57 15.24 -9.23
N ALA A 39 -26.52 14.40 -8.19
CA ALA A 39 -25.55 14.56 -7.10
C ALA A 39 -24.11 14.61 -7.63
N LYS A 40 -23.76 13.67 -8.53
CA LYS A 40 -22.47 13.63 -9.20
C LYS A 40 -22.20 14.90 -10.00
N LYS A 41 -23.18 15.33 -10.80
CA LYS A 41 -23.00 16.49 -11.68
C LYS A 41 -22.78 17.78 -10.89
N VAL A 42 -23.52 17.96 -9.79
CA VAL A 42 -23.32 19.10 -8.87
C VAL A 42 -21.91 19.06 -8.26
N CYS A 43 -21.45 17.90 -7.80
CA CYS A 43 -20.08 17.75 -7.30
C CYS A 43 -19.02 18.05 -8.37
N GLU A 44 -19.17 17.53 -9.59
CA GLU A 44 -18.24 17.76 -10.70
C GLU A 44 -18.12 19.24 -11.05
N ILE A 45 -19.25 19.96 -11.15
CA ILE A 45 -19.28 21.39 -11.44
C ILE A 45 -18.66 22.18 -10.27
N GLY A 46 -19.15 21.97 -9.05
CA GLY A 46 -18.72 22.75 -7.88
C GLY A 46 -17.25 22.55 -7.53
N LEU A 47 -16.73 21.32 -7.64
CA LEU A 47 -15.30 21.02 -7.48
C LEU A 47 -14.45 21.53 -8.66
N GLY A 48 -15.05 21.77 -9.83
CA GLY A 48 -14.38 22.43 -10.95
C GLY A 48 -13.93 23.85 -10.61
N TYR A 49 -14.72 24.57 -9.80
CA TYR A 49 -14.38 25.90 -9.29
C TYR A 49 -13.65 25.86 -7.95
N ASN A 50 -14.01 24.91 -7.08
CA ASN A 50 -13.48 24.78 -5.72
C ASN A 50 -12.80 23.42 -5.50
N PRO A 51 -11.65 23.14 -6.13
CA PRO A 51 -11.07 21.79 -6.20
C PRO A 51 -10.65 21.19 -4.86
N ASN A 52 -10.33 22.03 -3.87
CA ASN A 52 -9.88 21.61 -2.54
C ASN A 52 -10.97 21.74 -1.47
N HIS A 53 -12.23 21.94 -1.87
CA HIS A 53 -13.33 22.11 -0.91
C HIS A 53 -13.61 20.80 -0.16
N ALA A 54 -13.31 20.76 1.14
CA ALA A 54 -13.30 19.54 1.94
C ALA A 54 -14.67 18.81 1.95
N GLU A 55 -15.76 19.51 2.27
CA GLU A 55 -17.11 18.93 2.30
C GLU A 55 -17.58 18.48 0.90
N GLY A 56 -17.11 19.16 -0.14
CA GLY A 56 -17.39 18.82 -1.53
C GLY A 56 -16.70 17.54 -1.97
N LEU A 57 -15.42 17.39 -1.64
CA LEU A 57 -14.67 16.17 -1.89
C LEU A 57 -15.25 15.00 -1.07
N TYR A 58 -15.60 15.22 0.19
CA TYR A 58 -16.26 14.20 1.00
C TYR A 58 -17.62 13.79 0.42
N THR A 59 -18.42 14.74 -0.03
CA THR A 59 -19.70 14.47 -0.68
C THR A 59 -19.54 13.74 -2.01
N PHE A 60 -18.54 14.10 -2.80
CA PHE A 60 -18.22 13.41 -4.05
C PHE A 60 -17.73 11.97 -3.82
N ALA A 61 -17.00 11.72 -2.73
CA ALA A 61 -16.65 10.36 -2.31
C ALA A 61 -17.90 9.55 -1.93
N LYS A 62 -18.87 10.14 -1.22
CA LYS A 62 -20.18 9.50 -0.94
C LYS A 62 -20.91 9.14 -2.23
N VAL A 63 -20.92 10.03 -3.23
CA VAL A 63 -21.51 9.75 -4.56
C VAL A 63 -20.90 8.49 -5.16
N HIS A 64 -19.58 8.44 -5.31
CA HIS A 64 -18.92 7.27 -5.89
C HIS A 64 -19.10 5.99 -5.06
N LEU A 65 -19.21 6.12 -3.73
CA LEU A 65 -19.49 4.98 -2.87
C LEU A 65 -20.88 4.39 -3.14
N VAL A 66 -21.91 5.23 -3.33
CA VAL A 66 -23.27 4.78 -3.67
C VAL A 66 -23.35 4.26 -5.11
N GLU A 67 -22.59 4.82 -6.05
CA GLU A 67 -22.43 4.27 -7.41
C GLU A 67 -21.75 2.90 -7.42
N GLY A 68 -21.13 2.47 -6.32
CA GLY A 68 -20.34 1.24 -6.24
C GLY A 68 -18.91 1.38 -6.79
N ASP A 69 -18.50 2.57 -7.21
CA ASP A 69 -17.15 2.85 -7.69
C ASP A 69 -16.19 3.12 -6.51
N LEU A 70 -15.86 2.04 -5.80
CA LEU A 70 -14.95 2.09 -4.65
C LEU A 70 -13.58 2.67 -4.99
N ARG A 71 -13.10 2.51 -6.24
CA ARG A 71 -11.76 2.99 -6.65
C ARG A 71 -11.76 4.51 -6.81
N ARG A 72 -12.79 5.08 -7.44
CA ARG A 72 -12.92 6.54 -7.53
C ARG A 72 -13.18 7.15 -6.15
N ALA A 73 -14.04 6.54 -5.33
CA ALA A 73 -14.27 7.00 -3.96
C ALA A 73 -12.97 7.04 -3.14
N GLU A 74 -12.13 5.99 -3.21
CA GLU A 74 -10.80 5.97 -2.59
C GLU A 74 -9.92 7.11 -3.08
N LYS A 75 -9.88 7.36 -4.40
CA LYS A 75 -9.06 8.42 -4.99
C LYS A 75 -9.49 9.81 -4.52
N VAL A 76 -10.80 10.08 -4.50
CA VAL A 76 -11.36 11.36 -4.02
C VAL A 76 -11.07 11.57 -2.53
N LEU A 77 -11.18 10.52 -1.71
CA LEU A 77 -10.84 10.61 -0.28
C LEU A 77 -9.35 10.86 -0.06
N ILE A 78 -8.46 10.28 -0.86
CA ILE A 78 -7.04 10.61 -0.79
C ILE A 78 -6.81 12.10 -1.11
N THR A 79 -7.49 12.63 -2.13
CA THR A 79 -7.43 14.08 -2.44
C THR A 79 -7.91 14.92 -1.25
N LEU A 80 -9.07 14.58 -0.67
CA LEU A 80 -9.62 15.24 0.53
C LEU A 80 -8.59 15.29 1.67
N LEU A 81 -7.95 14.18 1.96
CA LEU A 81 -7.04 14.05 3.11
C LEU A 81 -5.65 14.65 2.85
N ASN A 82 -5.35 15.00 1.60
CA ASN A 82 -4.17 15.79 1.24
C ASN A 82 -4.44 17.31 1.32
N THR A 83 -5.67 17.73 1.57
CA THR A 83 -5.97 19.14 1.90
C THR A 83 -5.54 19.47 3.32
N GLU A 84 -5.53 20.75 3.69
CA GLU A 84 -5.19 21.20 5.05
C GLU A 84 -6.29 20.87 6.10
N SER A 85 -7.38 20.21 5.68
CA SER A 85 -8.52 19.88 6.53
C SER A 85 -8.35 18.55 7.27
N ILE A 86 -8.55 18.57 8.60
CA ILE A 86 -8.67 17.35 9.41
C ILE A 86 -10.09 16.80 9.26
N HIS A 87 -10.24 15.71 8.52
CA HIS A 87 -11.55 15.14 8.20
C HIS A 87 -11.72 13.69 8.74
N LEU A 88 -12.15 13.55 10.00
CA LEU A 88 -12.30 12.24 10.68
C LEU A 88 -13.16 11.25 9.89
N GLN A 89 -14.33 11.68 9.43
CA GLN A 89 -15.24 10.82 8.66
C GLN A 89 -14.65 10.39 7.31
N GLY A 90 -13.70 11.17 6.79
CA GLY A 90 -12.99 10.88 5.55
C GLY A 90 -12.00 9.74 5.75
N TYR A 91 -11.22 9.80 6.83
CA TYR A 91 -10.31 8.72 7.22
C TYR A 91 -11.06 7.41 7.53
N ILE A 92 -12.19 7.48 8.25
CA ILE A 92 -13.03 6.31 8.56
C ILE A 92 -13.55 5.68 7.25
N MET A 93 -14.12 6.49 6.36
CA MET A 93 -14.62 6.01 5.06
C MET A 93 -13.50 5.39 4.21
N LEU A 94 -12.32 6.04 4.17
CA LEU A 94 -11.17 5.55 3.42
C LEU A 94 -10.72 4.17 3.94
N ALA A 95 -10.61 4.01 5.26
CA ALA A 95 -10.22 2.74 5.85
C ALA A 95 -11.23 1.61 5.54
N GLY A 96 -12.53 1.92 5.60
CA GLY A 96 -13.60 1.00 5.21
C GLY A 96 -13.53 0.59 3.73
N ILE A 97 -13.33 1.55 2.83
CA ILE A 97 -13.20 1.29 1.38
C ILE A 97 -11.95 0.46 1.08
N GLN A 98 -10.81 0.81 1.67
CA GLN A 98 -9.55 0.06 1.49
C GLN A 98 -9.68 -1.40 1.95
N LYS A 99 -10.43 -1.65 3.04
CA LYS A 99 -10.76 -3.00 3.52
C LYS A 99 -11.64 -3.75 2.52
N LYS A 100 -12.68 -3.11 1.96
CA LYS A 100 -13.53 -3.70 0.90
C LYS A 100 -12.74 -4.01 -0.37
N LEU A 101 -11.83 -3.13 -0.77
CA LEU A 101 -10.93 -3.29 -1.92
C LEU A 101 -9.78 -4.27 -1.68
N LYS A 102 -9.66 -4.86 -0.47
CA LYS A 102 -8.56 -5.75 -0.07
C LYS A 102 -7.18 -5.13 -0.31
N ARG A 103 -7.04 -3.82 -0.02
CA ARG A 103 -5.75 -3.12 -0.06
C ARG A 103 -4.76 -3.75 0.94
N GLY A 104 -3.48 -3.46 0.75
CA GLY A 104 -2.42 -3.99 1.61
C GLY A 104 -2.68 -3.69 3.09
N VAL A 105 -2.33 -4.65 3.96
CA VAL A 105 -2.56 -4.55 5.40
C VAL A 105 -1.97 -3.26 6.00
N ASN A 106 -0.81 -2.84 5.52
CA ASN A 106 -0.14 -1.62 5.96
C ASN A 106 -0.89 -0.35 5.55
N THR A 107 -1.48 -0.33 4.35
CA THR A 107 -2.30 0.79 3.86
C THR A 107 -3.51 0.99 4.77
N ILE A 108 -4.29 -0.08 4.98
CA ILE A 108 -5.48 -0.05 5.85
C ILE A 108 -5.08 0.32 7.30
N LYS A 109 -3.98 -0.25 7.79
CA LYS A 109 -3.43 0.06 9.12
C LYS A 109 -3.05 1.54 9.26
N SER A 110 -2.50 2.16 8.22
CA SER A 110 -2.15 3.59 8.22
C SER A 110 -3.40 4.44 8.35
N SER A 111 -4.43 4.16 7.56
CA SER A 111 -5.70 4.90 7.62
C SER A 111 -6.35 4.81 9.01
N TRP A 112 -6.40 3.60 9.61
CA TRP A 112 -6.91 3.45 10.98
C TRP A 112 -6.06 4.14 12.05
N LYS A 113 -4.75 4.27 11.83
CA LYS A 113 -3.90 5.04 12.76
C LYS A 113 -4.25 6.52 12.72
N GLU A 114 -4.51 7.09 11.54
CA GLU A 114 -4.94 8.50 11.45
C GLU A 114 -6.29 8.72 12.12
N VAL A 115 -7.25 7.79 11.95
CA VAL A 115 -8.51 7.81 12.72
C VAL A 115 -8.24 7.84 14.23
N LEU A 116 -7.38 6.95 14.73
CA LEU A 116 -7.09 6.84 16.17
C LEU A 116 -6.25 7.99 16.74
N LYS A 117 -5.58 8.79 15.91
CA LYS A 117 -4.94 10.04 16.36
C LYS A 117 -5.99 11.09 16.69
N ILE A 118 -7.10 11.12 15.96
CA ILE A 118 -8.18 12.09 16.12
C ILE A 118 -9.22 11.59 17.13
N ASP A 119 -9.60 10.32 17.05
CA ASP A 119 -10.51 9.62 17.96
C ASP A 119 -9.83 8.36 18.53
N PRO A 120 -9.10 8.47 19.66
CA PRO A 120 -8.39 7.35 20.28
C PRO A 120 -9.27 6.18 20.71
N HIS A 121 -10.57 6.40 20.89
CA HIS A 121 -11.52 5.38 21.36
C HIS A 121 -12.34 4.77 20.22
N HIS A 122 -12.00 5.07 18.97
CA HIS A 122 -12.70 4.55 17.80
C HIS A 122 -12.70 3.01 17.76
N SER A 123 -13.87 2.41 17.89
CA SER A 123 -14.05 0.96 18.10
C SER A 123 -13.50 0.12 16.94
N GLU A 124 -13.86 0.42 15.68
CA GLU A 124 -13.41 -0.38 14.53
C GLU A 124 -11.90 -0.29 14.32
N GLY A 125 -11.30 0.88 14.54
CA GLY A 125 -9.86 1.11 14.44
C GLY A 125 -9.08 0.30 15.48
N LEU A 126 -9.52 0.35 16.74
CA LEU A 126 -8.92 -0.43 17.84
C LEU A 126 -9.04 -1.93 17.56
N GLU A 127 -10.22 -2.40 17.16
CA GLU A 127 -10.44 -3.80 16.80
C GLU A 127 -9.53 -4.27 15.67
N TYR A 128 -9.39 -3.47 14.60
CA TYR A 128 -8.56 -3.81 13.46
C TYR A 128 -7.09 -3.98 13.89
N LEU A 129 -6.55 -3.04 14.67
CA LEU A 129 -5.17 -3.13 15.18
C LEU A 129 -4.96 -4.31 16.13
N GLN A 130 -5.94 -4.61 16.99
CA GLN A 130 -5.88 -5.78 17.86
C GLN A 130 -5.88 -7.10 17.07
N LYS A 131 -6.73 -7.22 16.04
CA LYS A 131 -6.78 -8.40 15.16
C LYS A 131 -5.44 -8.62 14.46
N LEU A 132 -4.77 -7.56 14.00
CA LEU A 132 -3.43 -7.66 13.42
C LEU A 132 -2.36 -8.12 14.41
N LYS A 133 -2.37 -7.61 15.66
CA LYS A 133 -1.45 -8.05 16.73
C LYS A 133 -1.65 -9.53 17.10
N LYS A 134 -2.90 -10.02 17.07
CA LYS A 134 -3.21 -11.44 17.35
C LYS A 134 -2.70 -12.36 16.24
N LYS A 135 -2.88 -11.99 14.96
CA LYS A 135 -2.36 -12.75 13.81
C LYS A 135 -0.84 -12.91 13.86
N SER A 136 -0.10 -11.83 14.12
CA SER A 136 1.36 -11.89 14.22
C SER A 136 1.84 -12.70 15.43
N LYS A 137 1.15 -12.64 16.57
CA LYS A 137 1.45 -13.50 17.74
C LYS A 137 1.14 -14.97 17.49
N SER A 138 0.09 -15.28 16.71
CA SER A 138 -0.26 -16.66 16.35
C SER A 138 0.77 -17.26 15.40
N GLU A 139 1.18 -16.53 14.36
CA GLU A 139 2.26 -16.95 13.44
C GLU A 139 3.60 -17.15 14.16
N ASN A 140 3.90 -16.31 15.16
CA ASN A 140 5.06 -16.49 16.03
C ASN A 140 4.92 -17.69 17.00
N LYS A 141 3.70 -18.09 17.38
CA LYS A 141 3.44 -19.28 18.19
C LYS A 141 3.50 -20.58 17.38
N THR A 142 3.07 -20.60 16.12
CA THR A 142 3.27 -21.75 15.21
C THR A 142 4.74 -21.90 14.83
N LYS A 143 5.50 -20.80 14.68
CA LYS A 143 6.97 -20.88 14.58
C LYS A 143 7.64 -21.34 15.88
N LYS A 144 7.15 -20.94 17.07
CA LYS A 144 7.73 -21.38 18.37
C LYS A 144 7.37 -22.82 18.78
N LYS A 145 6.26 -23.41 18.33
CA LYS A 145 5.90 -24.81 18.64
C LYS A 145 6.69 -25.85 17.84
N ASN A 146 7.28 -25.49 16.70
CA ASN A 146 8.23 -26.34 15.98
C ASN A 146 9.72 -26.08 16.35
N ILE A 147 10.01 -25.23 17.35
CA ILE A 147 11.38 -24.93 17.82
C ILE A 147 11.61 -25.42 19.26
N ARG A 148 10.93 -26.48 19.69
CA ARG A 148 11.27 -27.18 20.95
C ARG A 148 11.49 -28.66 20.74
N LYS A 149 12.56 -28.97 20.00
CA LYS A 149 13.57 -29.99 20.34
C LYS A 149 14.69 -29.97 19.28
N LYS A 150 15.61 -29.03 19.41
CA LYS A 150 17.05 -29.32 19.32
C LYS A 150 17.79 -28.18 20.01
N SER A 151 18.57 -28.61 21.00
CA SER A 151 19.45 -27.83 21.85
C SER A 151 20.25 -26.78 21.07
N LEU A 152 20.54 -25.67 21.74
CA LEU A 152 21.60 -24.75 21.35
C LEU A 152 22.91 -25.53 21.24
N GLY A 153 23.25 -25.96 20.03
CA GLY A 153 24.62 -26.17 19.62
C GLY A 153 25.09 -24.88 18.98
N THR A 154 26.30 -24.46 19.35
CA THR A 154 27.09 -23.45 18.64
C THR A 154 26.90 -23.55 17.12
N PRO A 155 26.83 -22.44 16.36
CA PRO A 155 26.72 -22.51 14.92
C PRO A 155 27.94 -23.25 14.37
N ARG A 156 27.71 -24.50 13.95
CA ARG A 156 28.73 -25.32 13.30
C ARG A 156 28.99 -24.68 11.93
N PRO A 157 30.25 -24.47 11.52
CA PRO A 157 30.54 -24.04 10.17
C PRO A 157 29.89 -25.04 9.20
N MET A 158 29.12 -24.55 8.23
CA MET A 158 28.54 -25.39 7.19
C MET A 158 29.68 -26.15 6.50
N LYS A 159 29.55 -27.47 6.41
CA LYS A 159 30.52 -28.31 5.72
C LYS A 159 30.37 -28.11 4.21
N ALA A 160 31.48 -28.21 3.50
CA ALA A 160 31.58 -28.05 2.05
C ALA A 160 30.61 -28.97 1.26
N GLU A 161 30.21 -30.11 1.85
CA GLU A 161 29.36 -31.11 1.20
C GLU A 161 27.89 -30.68 0.98
N ASP A 162 27.38 -29.68 1.73
CA ASP A 162 25.99 -29.19 1.56
C ASP A 162 25.86 -28.14 0.43
N LEU A 163 26.97 -27.73 -0.21
CA LEU A 163 27.02 -26.64 -1.19
C LEU A 163 26.72 -27.06 -2.64
N GLU A 164 26.78 -28.36 -2.97
CA GLU A 164 26.79 -28.83 -4.36
C GLU A 164 25.39 -28.91 -5.03
N SER A 165 24.29 -28.73 -4.29
CA SER A 165 22.94 -28.98 -4.84
C SER A 165 22.03 -27.75 -4.94
N LEU A 166 22.52 -26.52 -4.78
CA LEU A 166 21.70 -25.33 -5.01
C LEU A 166 21.58 -25.05 -6.52
N SER A 167 20.63 -25.70 -7.20
CA SER A 167 20.30 -25.35 -8.59
C SER A 167 19.76 -23.91 -8.65
N ILE A 168 20.55 -22.96 -9.14
CA ILE A 168 20.15 -21.55 -9.15
C ILE A 168 19.21 -21.30 -10.33
N SER A 169 17.96 -20.91 -10.05
CA SER A 169 17.00 -20.61 -11.10
C SER A 169 17.46 -19.40 -11.93
N PRO A 170 17.48 -19.48 -13.27
CA PRO A 170 17.88 -18.36 -14.12
C PRO A 170 17.10 -17.09 -13.85
N LYS A 171 15.84 -17.18 -13.40
CA LYS A 171 14.96 -16.04 -13.11
C LYS A 171 15.45 -15.18 -11.92
N LEU A 172 16.24 -15.77 -11.01
CA LEU A 172 16.75 -15.09 -9.81
C LEU A 172 18.14 -14.48 -10.01
N ALA A 173 18.80 -14.76 -11.14
CA ALA A 173 20.14 -14.29 -11.43
C ALA A 173 20.20 -12.75 -11.51
N THR A 174 20.83 -12.15 -10.51
CA THR A 174 21.01 -10.69 -10.35
C THR A 174 22.35 -10.42 -9.67
N PHE A 175 22.94 -9.22 -9.89
CA PHE A 175 24.18 -8.83 -9.21
C PHE A 175 24.02 -8.75 -7.68
N THR A 176 22.82 -8.48 -7.19
CA THR A 176 22.52 -8.53 -5.74
C THR A 176 22.70 -9.93 -5.18
N LEU A 177 22.23 -10.95 -5.90
CA LEU A 177 22.41 -12.34 -5.50
C LEU A 177 23.90 -12.73 -5.49
N VAL A 178 24.69 -12.29 -6.48
CA VAL A 178 26.15 -12.49 -6.50
C VAL A 178 26.79 -11.95 -5.22
N LYS A 179 26.43 -10.72 -4.80
CA LYS A 179 26.97 -10.11 -3.58
C LYS A 179 26.59 -10.87 -2.32
N VAL A 180 25.34 -11.31 -2.21
CA VAL A 180 24.87 -12.08 -1.05
C VAL A 180 25.60 -13.43 -0.95
N LEU A 181 25.83 -14.11 -2.08
CA LEU A 181 26.60 -15.36 -2.13
C LEU A 181 28.07 -15.14 -1.75
N GLU A 182 28.67 -14.03 -2.19
CA GLU A 182 30.03 -13.65 -1.81
C GLU A 182 30.16 -13.37 -0.30
N ASP A 183 29.22 -12.62 0.28
CA ASP A 183 29.16 -12.35 1.72
C ASP A 183 29.00 -13.65 2.55
N GLN A 184 28.49 -14.71 1.92
CA GLN A 184 28.33 -16.05 2.49
C GLN A 184 29.52 -16.98 2.21
N GLY A 185 30.54 -16.53 1.47
CA GLY A 185 31.70 -17.35 1.06
C GLY A 185 31.42 -18.34 -0.07
N LEU A 186 30.25 -18.24 -0.72
CA LEU A 186 29.77 -19.16 -1.76
C LEU A 186 30.28 -18.71 -3.15
N PHE A 187 31.60 -18.67 -3.33
CA PHE A 187 32.23 -18.09 -4.53
C PHE A 187 31.90 -18.82 -5.84
N TYR A 188 31.85 -20.16 -5.83
CA TYR A 188 31.50 -20.95 -7.03
C TYR A 188 30.07 -20.69 -7.51
N GLN A 189 29.12 -20.59 -6.59
CA GLN A 189 27.72 -20.28 -6.88
C GLN A 189 27.58 -18.84 -7.39
N ALA A 190 28.37 -17.90 -6.85
CA ALA A 190 28.40 -16.53 -7.34
C ALA A 190 28.92 -16.45 -8.80
N LEU A 191 29.88 -17.30 -9.17
CA LEU A 191 30.36 -17.42 -10.56
C LEU A 191 29.28 -18.02 -11.48
N GLU A 192 28.54 -19.03 -11.04
CA GLU A 192 27.44 -19.61 -11.82
C GLU A 192 26.33 -18.58 -12.10
N VAL A 193 25.99 -17.74 -11.12
CA VAL A 193 25.06 -16.62 -11.34
C VAL A 193 25.58 -15.65 -12.39
N LEU A 194 26.89 -15.37 -12.40
CA LEU A 194 27.52 -14.52 -13.40
C LEU A 194 27.50 -15.14 -14.80
N ASP A 195 27.66 -16.47 -14.92
CA ASP A 195 27.52 -17.20 -16.20
C ASP A 195 26.08 -17.14 -16.73
N ILE A 196 25.09 -17.28 -15.85
CA ILE A 196 23.67 -17.12 -16.20
C ILE A 196 23.39 -15.69 -16.67
N LEU A 197 23.96 -14.68 -15.98
CA LEU A 197 23.83 -13.27 -16.38
C LEU A 197 24.47 -12.99 -17.74
N GLU A 198 25.58 -13.65 -18.06
CA GLU A 198 26.30 -13.52 -19.33
C GLU A 198 25.50 -14.14 -20.48
N LYS A 199 24.98 -15.37 -20.30
CA LYS A 199 24.10 -16.04 -21.27
C LYS A 199 22.83 -15.24 -21.59
N LYS A 200 22.40 -14.35 -20.68
CA LYS A 200 21.25 -13.45 -20.87
C LYS A 200 21.58 -12.15 -21.61
N GLY A 201 22.81 -11.98 -22.11
CA GLY A 201 23.23 -10.79 -22.86
C GLY A 201 23.35 -9.51 -22.01
N LYS A 202 23.48 -9.65 -20.69
CA LYS A 202 23.66 -8.48 -19.80
C LYS A 202 25.12 -8.00 -19.84
N ASN A 203 25.29 -6.69 -19.63
CA ASN A 203 26.52 -5.90 -19.58
C ASN A 203 27.83 -6.72 -19.33
N THR A 204 28.45 -7.17 -20.43
CA THR A 204 29.57 -8.13 -20.44
C THR A 204 30.80 -7.61 -19.71
N LYS A 205 31.10 -6.30 -19.84
CA LYS A 205 32.24 -5.65 -19.16
C LYS A 205 32.15 -5.70 -17.63
N ARG A 206 30.93 -5.57 -17.07
CA ARG A 206 30.72 -5.64 -15.62
C ARG A 206 30.86 -7.08 -15.11
N ILE A 207 30.36 -8.04 -15.88
CA ILE A 207 30.42 -9.46 -15.53
C ILE A 207 31.86 -9.94 -15.49
N THR A 208 32.68 -9.58 -16.48
CA THR A 208 34.10 -9.96 -16.51
C THR A 208 34.88 -9.40 -15.30
N LEU A 209 34.64 -8.14 -14.93
CA LEU A 209 35.26 -7.53 -13.75
C LEU A 209 34.86 -8.24 -12.44
N GLU A 210 33.57 -8.55 -12.27
CA GLU A 210 33.07 -9.26 -11.09
C GLU A 210 33.61 -10.70 -11.01
N LYS A 211 33.69 -11.41 -12.15
CA LYS A 211 34.29 -12.75 -12.23
C LYS A 211 35.75 -12.73 -11.78
N ILE A 212 36.54 -11.79 -12.29
CA ILE A 212 37.95 -11.62 -11.88
C ILE A 212 38.06 -11.30 -10.39
N ARG A 213 37.18 -10.44 -9.84
CA ARG A 213 37.17 -10.11 -8.41
C ARG A 213 36.92 -11.35 -7.55
N ILE A 214 35.93 -12.16 -7.91
CA ILE A 214 35.55 -13.36 -7.17
C ILE A 214 36.63 -14.44 -7.29
N GLN A 215 37.22 -14.61 -8.48
CA GLN A 215 38.33 -15.55 -8.70
C GLN A 215 39.56 -15.22 -7.86
N LYS A 216 39.86 -13.95 -7.61
CA LYS A 216 40.95 -13.55 -6.70
C LYS A 216 40.68 -13.84 -5.23
N ARG A 217 39.41 -14.07 -4.86
CA ARG A 217 38.96 -14.33 -3.48
C ARG A 217 38.71 -15.81 -3.21
N LEU A 218 38.75 -16.65 -4.25
CA LEU A 218 38.65 -18.10 -4.10
C LEU A 218 39.83 -18.60 -3.24
N PRO A 219 39.58 -19.35 -2.16
CA PRO A 219 40.65 -19.97 -1.41
C PRO A 219 41.41 -20.93 -2.33
N HIS A 220 42.73 -20.75 -2.43
CA HIS A 220 43.60 -21.77 -3.01
C HIS A 220 43.49 -23.01 -2.12
N HIS A 221 42.74 -24.01 -2.55
CA HIS A 221 42.89 -25.35 -2.02
C HIS A 221 44.32 -25.79 -2.34
N LYS A 222 45.19 -25.74 -1.33
CA LYS A 222 46.39 -26.58 -1.33
C LYS A 222 45.90 -28.00 -1.08
N ASP A 223 46.22 -28.88 -2.02
CA ASP A 223 46.12 -30.33 -1.87
C ASP A 223 46.85 -30.81 -0.60
#